data_AF-A0A318XJW5-F1
#
_entry.id   AF-A0A318XJW5-F1
#
_cell.length_a   1.000
_cell.length_b   1.000
_cell.length_c   1.000
_cell.angle_alpha   90.00
_cell.angle_beta   90.00
_cell.angle_gamma   90.00
#
_symmetry.space_group_name_H-M   'P 1'
#
loop_
_entity.id
_entity.type
_entity.pdbx_description
1 polymer ?
#
loop_
_entity_poly.entity_id
_entity_poly.type
_entity_poly.pdbx_seq_one_letter_code
_entity_poly.pdbx_strand_id
1 'polypeptide(L)'
;MTYEKITWIDHIVDPESGQILQQGTRFTASRMNHLEQGVEDAQNLAANIETYLSDGIYQTAGGTATAITLTINAPLTNGYPITFIASLSNSGAATTINGKALYRPNTISAPIIVAGKAYTVWYSSPGDCFFIKTSEGGGCKFSNLVRFGNMTDATVWSNGASTSSIANNILTNTGTDSAYTPNISQKINKTTYAGQKIYIKAKIKVTNSECLKIELYTYDGANFVYASSVNNPMQGQEYVLSGICTQVTAVDNFYIFIKHIYADNAAANGKSIEISQAMACDLTDTYGAGNEPVKEEIDAIINKFGGWWDNDLSVLTADTSAAAGHILAPYSAYAKGQKIIGSIPRKDAESFSPSTVSRTISGGQYLNNPQTILPVTGTATADKVDSGYTFSSAAGVNQTGTSTKKRWKHEYNSSFLGDTFTAVGLGFTPSGIMILCDVTVNSNAYQITALYNAGIYQSVGTFARYIDATYAPEGDYGSYTTIRPIWSVSNGSFSFSVTGYTFRGVKYWAYE
;
A
#
# COMPACT_ATOMS: atom_id res chain seq x y z
N MET A 1 -3.59 -29.78 -52.16
CA MET A 1 -3.88 -30.16 -53.55
C MET A 1 -5.06 -29.33 -53.97
N THR A 2 -4.91 -28.52 -55.01
CA THR A 2 -5.97 -27.63 -55.54
C THR A 2 -7.01 -28.49 -56.26
N TYR A 3 -8.30 -28.29 -55.98
CA TYR A 3 -9.35 -28.98 -56.73
C TYR A 3 -9.37 -28.48 -58.17
N GLU A 4 -9.29 -29.42 -59.12
CA GLU A 4 -9.48 -29.13 -60.54
C GLU A 4 -10.92 -29.47 -60.92
N LYS A 5 -11.68 -28.42 -61.26
CA LYS A 5 -13.10 -28.55 -61.64
C LYS A 5 -13.25 -29.35 -62.93
N ILE A 6 -14.14 -30.33 -62.93
CA ILE A 6 -14.49 -31.12 -64.12
C ILE A 6 -15.80 -30.58 -64.71
N THR A 7 -15.86 -30.42 -66.04
CA THR A 7 -17.08 -30.01 -66.74
C THR A 7 -17.82 -31.23 -67.29
N TRP A 8 -19.06 -31.42 -66.87
CA TRP A 8 -19.93 -32.51 -67.28
C TRP A 8 -20.83 -32.11 -68.46
N ILE A 9 -21.10 -33.06 -69.35
CA ILE A 9 -21.93 -32.89 -70.56
C ILE A 9 -23.09 -33.90 -70.51
N ASP A 10 -24.28 -33.52 -71.00
CA ASP A 10 -25.57 -34.19 -70.71
C ASP A 10 -25.93 -35.37 -71.62
N HIS A 11 -24.95 -35.89 -72.37
CA HIS A 11 -25.20 -36.98 -73.30
C HIS A 11 -24.00 -37.95 -73.37
N ILE A 12 -24.31 -39.24 -73.50
CA ILE A 12 -23.35 -40.26 -73.94
C ILE A 12 -23.57 -40.41 -75.45
N VAL A 13 -22.55 -40.11 -76.25
CA VAL A 13 -22.59 -40.33 -77.71
C VAL A 13 -21.83 -41.59 -78.05
N ASP A 14 -22.37 -42.39 -78.95
CA ASP A 14 -21.61 -43.44 -79.62
C ASP A 14 -20.48 -42.81 -80.45
N PRO A 15 -19.20 -43.12 -80.16
CA PRO A 15 -18.07 -42.53 -80.89
C PRO A 15 -18.00 -42.94 -82.36
N GLU A 16 -18.61 -44.06 -82.79
CA GLU A 16 -18.57 -44.51 -84.19
C GLU A 16 -19.74 -43.98 -85.02
N SER A 17 -20.93 -43.83 -84.44
CA SER A 17 -22.15 -43.44 -85.17
C SER A 17 -22.62 -42.00 -84.90
N GLY A 18 -22.09 -41.34 -83.86
CA GLY A 18 -22.50 -39.99 -83.47
C GLY A 18 -23.92 -39.90 -82.90
N GLN A 19 -24.60 -41.03 -82.69
CA GLN A 19 -25.93 -41.06 -82.07
C GLN A 19 -25.85 -40.87 -80.56
N ILE A 20 -26.79 -40.08 -80.02
CA ILE A 20 -26.96 -39.90 -78.58
C ILE A 20 -27.62 -41.16 -78.02
N LEU A 21 -26.83 -41.94 -77.27
CA LEU A 21 -27.26 -43.22 -76.68
C LEU A 21 -28.08 -43.01 -75.39
N GLN A 22 -27.88 -41.88 -74.70
CA GLN A 22 -28.63 -41.55 -73.49
C GLN A 22 -28.70 -40.02 -73.31
N GLN A 23 -29.91 -39.50 -73.10
CA GLN A 23 -30.18 -38.09 -72.81
C GLN A 23 -31.34 -37.98 -71.82
N GLY A 24 -31.26 -37.04 -70.86
CA GLY A 24 -32.39 -36.73 -69.97
C GLY A 24 -32.54 -37.62 -68.73
N THR A 25 -31.46 -38.16 -68.18
CA THR A 25 -31.51 -38.75 -66.83
C THR A 25 -31.96 -37.72 -65.79
N ARG A 26 -32.61 -38.16 -64.69
CA ARG A 26 -33.04 -37.26 -63.59
C ARG A 26 -31.87 -36.45 -62.99
N PHE A 27 -30.64 -36.91 -63.18
CA PHE A 27 -29.42 -36.16 -62.97
C PHE A 27 -28.92 -35.64 -64.31
N THR A 28 -29.01 -34.33 -64.52
CA THR A 28 -28.53 -33.65 -65.75
C THR A 28 -27.14 -33.08 -65.55
N ALA A 29 -26.40 -32.84 -66.62
CA ALA A 29 -25.08 -32.19 -66.57
C ALA A 29 -25.11 -30.83 -65.86
N SER A 30 -26.20 -30.07 -65.99
CA SER A 30 -26.38 -28.82 -65.24
C SER A 30 -26.36 -29.06 -63.72
N ARG A 31 -27.03 -30.10 -63.23
CA ARG A 31 -27.02 -30.45 -61.80
C ARG A 31 -25.63 -30.89 -61.34
N MET A 32 -24.90 -31.64 -62.17
CA MET A 32 -23.56 -32.10 -61.83
C MET A 32 -22.55 -30.95 -61.84
N ASN A 33 -22.60 -30.04 -62.83
CA ASN A 33 -21.77 -28.85 -62.86
C ASN A 33 -22.07 -27.86 -61.71
N HIS A 34 -23.31 -27.81 -61.21
CA HIS A 34 -23.62 -27.06 -59.99
C HIS A 34 -23.03 -27.70 -58.73
N LEU A 35 -23.00 -29.03 -58.65
CA LEU A 35 -22.31 -29.73 -57.56
C LEU A 35 -20.79 -29.48 -57.61
N GLU A 36 -20.20 -29.56 -58.79
CA GLU A 36 -18.77 -29.22 -59.03
C GLU A 36 -18.45 -27.79 -58.58
N GLN A 37 -19.30 -26.82 -58.94
CA GLN A 37 -19.15 -25.44 -58.48
C GLN A 37 -19.24 -25.34 -56.95
N GLY A 38 -20.20 -26.03 -56.34
CA GLY A 38 -20.35 -26.02 -54.88
C GLY A 38 -19.14 -26.62 -54.15
N VAL A 39 -18.50 -27.64 -54.71
CA VAL A 39 -17.27 -28.23 -54.16
C VAL A 39 -16.08 -27.27 -54.28
N GLU A 40 -15.91 -26.62 -55.43
CA GLU A 40 -14.88 -25.59 -55.65
C GLU A 40 -15.06 -24.40 -54.68
N ASP A 41 -16.29 -23.88 -54.57
CA ASP A 41 -16.63 -22.78 -53.67
C ASP A 41 -16.35 -23.14 -52.21
N ALA A 42 -16.69 -24.38 -51.80
CA ALA A 42 -16.45 -24.87 -50.45
C ALA A 42 -14.94 -25.00 -50.14
N GLN A 43 -14.12 -25.46 -51.09
CA GLN A 43 -12.67 -25.51 -50.90
C GLN A 43 -12.05 -24.12 -50.79
N ASN A 44 -12.46 -23.19 -51.66
CA ASN A 44 -12.00 -21.80 -51.61
C ASN A 44 -12.40 -21.14 -50.28
N LEU A 45 -13.61 -21.41 -49.79
CA LEU A 45 -14.07 -20.95 -48.48
C LEU A 45 -13.24 -21.54 -47.33
N ALA A 46 -12.94 -22.85 -47.36
CA ALA A 46 -12.14 -23.50 -46.32
C ALA A 46 -10.71 -22.94 -46.25
N ALA A 47 -10.05 -22.72 -47.38
CA ALA A 47 -8.72 -22.12 -47.44
C ALA A 47 -8.69 -20.68 -46.88
N ASN A 48 -9.74 -19.90 -47.16
CA ASN A 48 -9.91 -18.57 -46.59
C ASN A 48 -10.12 -18.64 -45.07
N ILE A 49 -10.96 -19.56 -44.58
CA ILE A 49 -11.22 -19.75 -43.14
C ILE A 49 -9.93 -20.11 -42.38
N GLU A 50 -9.10 -21.02 -42.90
CA GLU A 50 -7.82 -21.37 -42.27
C GLU A 50 -6.87 -20.16 -42.15
N THR A 51 -6.85 -19.31 -43.18
CA THR A 51 -6.08 -18.06 -43.17
C THR A 51 -6.57 -17.11 -42.07
N TYR A 52 -7.89 -16.87 -41.98
CA TYR A 52 -8.47 -15.99 -40.95
C TYR A 52 -8.39 -16.56 -39.52
N LEU A 53 -8.47 -17.88 -39.34
CA LEU A 53 -8.30 -18.53 -38.04
C LEU A 53 -6.86 -18.39 -37.51
N SER A 54 -5.86 -18.41 -38.40
CA SER A 54 -4.46 -18.19 -38.02
C SER A 54 -4.21 -16.78 -37.45
N ASP A 55 -4.93 -15.76 -37.94
CA ASP A 55 -4.85 -14.38 -37.45
C ASP A 55 -5.61 -14.19 -36.10
N GLY A 56 -6.48 -15.13 -35.73
CA GLY A 56 -7.28 -15.10 -34.50
C GLY A 56 -6.59 -15.70 -33.26
N ILE A 57 -5.44 -16.37 -33.44
CA ILE A 57 -4.64 -16.93 -32.34
C ILE A 57 -3.63 -15.86 -31.88
N TYR A 58 -3.51 -15.66 -30.57
CA TYR A 58 -2.53 -14.73 -29.99
C TYR A 58 -1.10 -15.14 -30.39
N GLN A 59 -0.52 -14.45 -31.36
CA GLN A 59 0.88 -14.60 -31.73
C GLN A 59 1.78 -13.90 -30.70
N THR A 60 2.92 -14.49 -30.37
CA THR A 60 3.95 -13.79 -29.58
C THR A 60 4.73 -12.87 -30.51
N ALA A 61 4.84 -11.59 -30.14
CA ALA A 61 5.59 -10.60 -30.91
C ALA A 61 7.06 -10.97 -31.02
N GLY A 62 7.58 -10.98 -32.26
CA GLY A 62 9.02 -11.04 -32.54
C GLY A 62 9.68 -9.66 -32.53
N GLY A 63 10.96 -9.61 -32.86
CA GLY A 63 11.73 -8.37 -32.97
C GLY A 63 12.25 -7.85 -31.63
N THR A 64 12.30 -6.52 -31.47
CA THR A 64 12.78 -5.85 -30.25
C THR A 64 11.65 -5.11 -29.53
N ALA A 65 11.94 -4.56 -28.35
CA ALA A 65 10.99 -3.78 -27.56
C ALA A 65 10.39 -2.58 -28.32
N THR A 66 11.10 -2.01 -29.30
CA THR A 66 10.68 -0.83 -30.08
C THR A 66 10.47 -1.12 -31.57
N ALA A 67 10.84 -2.31 -32.05
CA ALA A 67 10.61 -2.77 -33.40
C ALA A 67 9.94 -4.16 -33.37
N ILE A 68 8.63 -4.15 -33.17
CA ILE A 68 7.80 -5.35 -33.08
C ILE A 68 7.63 -5.95 -34.47
N THR A 69 7.80 -7.26 -34.58
CA THR A 69 7.52 -8.02 -35.80
C THR A 69 6.33 -8.95 -35.57
N LEU A 70 5.30 -8.84 -36.42
CA LEU A 70 4.11 -9.67 -36.40
C LEU A 70 3.94 -10.37 -37.76
N THR A 71 3.45 -11.60 -37.75
CA THR A 71 2.98 -12.28 -38.96
C THR A 71 1.57 -11.78 -39.26
N ILE A 72 1.36 -11.18 -40.44
CA ILE A 72 0.07 -10.65 -40.89
C ILE A 72 -0.20 -11.25 -42.26
N ASN A 73 -1.15 -12.18 -42.34
CA ASN A 73 -1.40 -12.98 -43.55
C ASN A 73 -2.39 -12.33 -44.51
N ALA A 74 -3.19 -11.36 -44.03
CA ALA A 74 -4.14 -10.61 -44.85
C ALA A 74 -3.58 -9.23 -45.26
N PRO A 75 -4.04 -8.66 -46.39
CA PRO A 75 -3.70 -7.30 -46.77
C PRO A 75 -4.22 -6.29 -45.74
N LEU A 76 -3.39 -5.31 -45.39
CA LEU A 76 -3.74 -4.24 -44.46
C LEU A 76 -4.77 -3.29 -45.07
N THR A 77 -6.01 -3.35 -44.58
CA THR A 77 -7.09 -2.40 -44.90
C THR A 77 -7.43 -1.54 -43.69
N ASN A 78 -7.96 -0.34 -43.91
CA ASN A 78 -8.24 0.61 -42.83
C ASN A 78 -9.17 -0.01 -41.77
N GLY A 79 -8.76 -0.01 -40.51
CA GLY A 79 -9.47 -0.62 -39.39
C GLY A 79 -9.17 -2.10 -39.15
N TYR A 80 -8.28 -2.73 -39.93
CA TYR A 80 -7.92 -4.14 -39.78
C TYR A 80 -7.30 -4.41 -38.39
N PRO A 81 -7.93 -5.25 -37.54
CA PRO A 81 -7.48 -5.51 -36.17
C PRO A 81 -6.45 -6.64 -36.10
N ILE A 82 -5.45 -6.51 -35.22
CA ILE A 82 -4.43 -7.53 -34.97
C ILE A 82 -4.24 -7.65 -33.47
N THR A 83 -4.11 -8.88 -32.95
CA THR A 83 -3.86 -9.09 -31.53
C THR A 83 -2.59 -9.92 -31.31
N PHE A 84 -1.74 -9.50 -30.38
CA PHE A 84 -0.45 -10.15 -30.09
C PHE A 84 -0.09 -10.09 -28.61
N ILE A 85 0.82 -10.97 -28.17
CA ILE A 85 1.45 -10.92 -26.85
C ILE A 85 2.81 -10.26 -26.98
N ALA A 86 3.05 -9.17 -26.25
CA ALA A 86 4.35 -8.50 -26.26
C ALA A 86 5.43 -9.37 -25.61
N SER A 87 6.56 -9.58 -26.28
CA SER A 87 7.70 -10.32 -25.72
C SER A 87 8.59 -9.47 -24.83
N LEU A 88 8.62 -8.14 -25.04
CA LEU A 88 9.46 -7.18 -24.33
C LEU A 88 8.67 -5.90 -23.99
N SER A 89 9.11 -5.18 -22.96
CA SER A 89 8.53 -3.89 -22.56
C SER A 89 9.22 -2.74 -23.30
N ASN A 90 8.46 -1.79 -23.84
CA ASN A 90 9.01 -0.64 -24.59
C ASN A 90 9.31 0.59 -23.72
N SER A 91 8.90 0.58 -22.44
CA SER A 91 9.06 1.69 -21.51
C SER A 91 8.55 3.05 -22.04
N GLY A 92 7.56 3.04 -22.93
CA GLY A 92 7.01 4.25 -23.56
C GLY A 92 7.85 4.84 -24.70
N ALA A 93 8.90 4.17 -25.14
CA ALA A 93 9.71 4.61 -26.29
C ALA A 93 8.95 4.46 -27.61
N ALA A 94 9.34 5.26 -28.62
CA ALA A 94 8.78 5.17 -29.98
C ALA A 94 8.87 3.73 -30.49
N THR A 95 7.73 3.19 -30.95
CA THR A 95 7.59 1.78 -31.29
C THR A 95 7.01 1.62 -32.69
N THR A 96 7.46 0.59 -33.41
CA THR A 96 6.94 0.21 -34.72
C THR A 96 6.44 -1.23 -34.72
N ILE A 97 5.48 -1.54 -35.58
CA ILE A 97 5.02 -2.89 -35.93
C ILE A 97 5.28 -3.09 -37.42
N ASN A 98 6.11 -4.06 -37.79
CA ASN A 98 6.52 -4.32 -39.18
C ASN A 98 6.99 -3.05 -39.93
N GLY A 99 7.75 -2.19 -39.23
CA GLY A 99 8.27 -0.93 -39.77
C GLY A 99 7.28 0.23 -39.79
N LYS A 100 6.00 0.01 -39.45
CA LYS A 100 4.96 1.07 -39.35
C LYS A 100 4.84 1.55 -37.92
N ALA A 101 4.66 2.86 -37.72
CA ALA A 101 4.60 3.42 -36.37
C ALA A 101 3.38 2.90 -35.57
N LEU A 102 3.56 2.70 -34.27
CA LEU A 102 2.50 2.34 -33.32
C LEU A 102 2.20 3.54 -32.41
N TYR A 103 0.94 3.98 -32.40
CA TYR A 103 0.50 5.14 -31.65
C TYR A 103 -0.66 4.85 -30.71
N ARG A 104 -0.83 5.72 -29.71
CA ARG A 104 -2.09 5.83 -28.98
C ARG A 104 -3.16 6.47 -29.88
N PRO A 105 -4.45 6.05 -29.77
CA PRO A 105 -5.52 6.61 -30.57
C PRO A 105 -5.52 8.14 -30.56
N ASN A 106 -5.66 8.75 -31.73
CA ASN A 106 -5.68 10.21 -31.91
C ASN A 106 -4.41 10.95 -31.45
N THR A 107 -3.26 10.27 -31.36
CA THR A 107 -1.96 10.88 -31.03
C THR A 107 -0.85 10.43 -31.99
N ILE A 108 0.34 11.03 -31.86
CA ILE A 108 1.60 10.60 -32.52
C ILE A 108 2.60 9.98 -31.55
N SER A 109 2.13 9.62 -30.35
CA SER A 109 2.97 9.11 -29.26
C SER A 109 2.81 7.60 -29.13
N ALA A 110 3.91 6.89 -28.87
CA ALA A 110 3.86 5.46 -28.67
C ALA A 110 3.12 5.08 -27.37
N PRO A 111 2.37 3.97 -27.37
CA PRO A 111 1.76 3.42 -26.16
C PRO A 111 2.83 2.78 -25.26
N ILE A 112 2.46 2.47 -24.01
CA ILE A 112 3.32 1.67 -23.13
C ILE A 112 2.97 0.20 -23.32
N ILE A 113 3.95 -0.56 -23.80
CA ILE A 113 3.88 -2.01 -23.99
C ILE A 113 4.69 -2.68 -22.89
N VAL A 114 4.11 -3.71 -22.27
CA VAL A 114 4.67 -4.48 -21.16
C VAL A 114 4.78 -5.95 -21.58
N ALA A 115 5.95 -6.55 -21.36
CA ALA A 115 6.19 -7.95 -21.66
C ALA A 115 5.16 -8.88 -21.01
N GLY A 116 4.72 -9.90 -21.75
CA GLY A 116 3.77 -10.92 -21.33
C GLY A 116 2.30 -10.48 -21.34
N LYS A 117 1.98 -9.27 -21.82
CA LYS A 117 0.59 -8.79 -21.96
C LYS A 117 0.11 -8.89 -23.40
N ALA A 118 -1.18 -9.18 -23.56
CA ALA A 118 -1.85 -9.19 -24.84
C ALA A 118 -2.33 -7.78 -25.21
N TYR A 119 -2.17 -7.40 -26.47
CA TYR A 119 -2.56 -6.10 -27.01
C TYR A 119 -3.30 -6.30 -28.34
N THR A 120 -4.40 -5.60 -28.51
CA THR A 120 -5.07 -5.46 -29.81
C THR A 120 -4.70 -4.11 -30.41
N VAL A 121 -4.38 -4.07 -31.69
CA VAL A 121 -4.12 -2.86 -32.47
C VAL A 121 -5.00 -2.85 -33.71
N TRP A 122 -5.20 -1.71 -34.36
CA TRP A 122 -5.79 -1.64 -35.70
C TRP A 122 -4.93 -0.81 -36.65
N TYR A 123 -4.92 -1.18 -37.92
CA TYR A 123 -4.25 -0.44 -38.98
C TYR A 123 -5.04 0.79 -39.42
N SER A 124 -4.34 1.88 -39.75
CA SER A 124 -4.89 3.12 -40.29
C SER A 124 -4.21 3.50 -41.60
N SER A 125 -4.96 3.47 -42.69
CA SER A 125 -4.43 3.81 -44.02
C SER A 125 -4.05 5.29 -44.21
N PRO A 126 -4.77 6.30 -43.65
CA PRO A 126 -4.39 7.70 -43.83
C PRO A 126 -3.04 8.08 -43.22
N GLY A 127 -2.60 7.37 -42.18
CA GLY A 127 -1.35 7.63 -41.47
C GLY A 127 -0.27 6.57 -41.66
N ASP A 128 -0.55 5.55 -42.47
CA ASP A 128 0.25 4.33 -42.64
C ASP A 128 0.82 3.77 -41.32
N CYS A 129 -0.05 3.64 -40.31
CA CYS A 129 0.35 3.36 -38.93
C CYS A 129 -0.65 2.45 -38.21
N PHE A 130 -0.25 1.95 -37.04
CA PHE A 130 -1.09 1.18 -36.14
C PHE A 130 -1.49 2.02 -34.92
N PHE A 131 -2.71 1.82 -34.45
CA PHE A 131 -3.18 2.36 -33.19
C PHE A 131 -3.51 1.23 -32.23
N ILE A 132 -3.12 1.36 -30.97
CA ILE A 132 -3.51 0.41 -29.92
C ILE A 132 -4.99 0.56 -29.58
N LYS A 133 -5.70 -0.56 -29.49
CA LYS A 133 -7.01 -0.66 -28.87
C LYS A 133 -6.83 -0.59 -27.37
N THR A 134 -6.99 0.61 -26.85
CA THR A 134 -6.82 0.88 -25.43
C THR A 134 -7.88 0.12 -24.64
N SER A 135 -7.45 -0.89 -23.90
CA SER A 135 -7.85 -1.07 -22.49
C SER A 135 -6.66 -0.68 -21.60
N GLU A 136 -5.94 0.40 -21.96
CA GLU A 136 -4.72 0.80 -21.25
C GLU A 136 -5.05 1.10 -19.79
N GLY A 137 -4.47 0.29 -18.92
CA GLY A 137 -4.13 0.53 -17.51
C GLY A 137 -5.00 1.53 -16.77
N GLY A 138 -5.79 1.01 -15.82
CA GLY A 138 -6.59 1.79 -14.88
C GLY A 138 -5.82 2.95 -14.27
N GLY A 139 -5.95 4.12 -14.91
CA GLY A 139 -5.92 5.43 -14.34
C GLY A 139 -7.25 6.07 -14.73
N CYS A 140 -7.98 6.60 -13.77
CA CYS A 140 -9.26 7.25 -14.01
C CYS A 140 -8.99 8.46 -14.90
N LYS A 141 -9.36 8.36 -16.18
CA LYS A 141 -9.31 9.47 -17.11
C LYS A 141 -10.58 10.29 -16.90
N PHE A 142 -10.44 11.58 -16.64
CA PHE A 142 -11.60 12.46 -16.55
C PHE A 142 -11.86 13.04 -17.94
N SER A 143 -12.61 12.27 -18.71
CA SER A 143 -12.78 12.48 -20.15
C SER A 143 -13.90 13.48 -20.42
N ASN A 144 -13.67 14.46 -21.29
CA ASN A 144 -14.77 15.23 -21.86
C ASN A 144 -15.40 14.40 -22.99
N LEU A 145 -16.64 13.97 -22.79
CA LEU A 145 -17.40 13.20 -23.77
C LEU A 145 -17.94 14.10 -24.91
N VAL A 146 -18.01 15.42 -24.69
CA VAL A 146 -18.38 16.38 -25.73
C VAL A 146 -17.16 16.65 -26.60
N ARG A 147 -17.34 16.46 -27.91
CA ARG A 147 -16.33 16.75 -28.94
C ARG A 147 -16.41 18.21 -29.36
N PHE A 148 -15.26 18.87 -29.52
CA PHE A 148 -15.17 20.29 -29.89
C PHE A 148 -16.03 21.17 -28.97
N GLY A 149 -15.93 20.92 -27.67
CA GLY A 149 -16.64 21.64 -26.64
C GLY A 149 -16.17 23.09 -26.49
N ASN A 150 -15.04 23.47 -27.12
CA ASN A 150 -14.57 24.84 -27.29
C ASN A 150 -15.23 25.58 -28.45
N MET A 151 -16.24 24.98 -29.10
CA MET A 151 -16.99 25.62 -30.19
C MET A 151 -16.08 26.00 -31.36
N THR A 152 -15.20 25.08 -31.77
CA THR A 152 -14.35 25.23 -32.98
C THR A 152 -14.93 24.56 -34.22
N ASP A 153 -15.87 23.63 -34.06
CA ASP A 153 -16.51 22.89 -35.14
C ASP A 153 -18.02 22.79 -34.91
N ALA A 154 -18.81 23.38 -35.81
CA ALA A 154 -20.28 23.36 -35.72
C ALA A 154 -20.87 22.06 -36.26
N THR A 155 -20.11 21.28 -37.05
CA THR A 155 -20.62 20.09 -37.75
C THR A 155 -20.91 18.92 -36.83
N VAL A 156 -20.35 18.92 -35.62
CA VAL A 156 -20.62 17.93 -34.59
C VAL A 156 -21.87 18.26 -33.75
N TRP A 157 -22.50 19.40 -34.00
CA TRP A 157 -23.70 19.84 -33.31
C TRP A 157 -24.93 19.78 -34.23
N SER A 158 -26.05 19.32 -33.68
CA SER A 158 -27.34 19.23 -34.37
C SER A 158 -28.27 20.33 -33.89
N ASN A 159 -28.92 21.01 -34.84
CA ASN A 159 -29.84 22.11 -34.57
C ASN A 159 -31.29 21.60 -34.49
N GLY A 160 -32.04 22.09 -33.50
CA GLY A 160 -33.49 21.89 -33.38
C GLY A 160 -34.21 23.23 -33.41
N ALA A 161 -35.04 23.47 -34.43
CA ALA A 161 -35.74 24.74 -34.67
C ALA A 161 -34.83 25.99 -34.65
N SER A 162 -33.54 25.80 -34.96
CA SER A 162 -32.50 26.83 -34.86
C SER A 162 -31.52 26.71 -36.03
N THR A 163 -30.66 27.71 -36.17
CA THR A 163 -29.48 27.70 -37.02
C THR A 163 -28.26 28.06 -36.17
N SER A 164 -27.08 27.56 -36.53
CA SER A 164 -25.84 27.83 -35.79
C SER A 164 -24.74 28.35 -36.67
N SER A 165 -23.95 29.27 -36.12
CA SER A 165 -22.68 29.73 -36.71
C SER A 165 -21.62 29.80 -35.63
N ILE A 166 -20.35 29.63 -36.03
CA ILE A 166 -19.21 29.75 -35.12
C ILE A 166 -18.31 30.88 -35.59
N ALA A 167 -17.95 31.76 -34.66
CA ALA A 167 -16.91 32.77 -34.85
C ALA A 167 -16.14 32.96 -33.54
N ASN A 168 -14.81 33.05 -33.60
CA ASN A 168 -13.95 33.29 -32.44
C ASN A 168 -14.20 32.32 -31.26
N ASN A 169 -14.40 31.02 -31.54
CA ASN A 169 -14.70 29.99 -30.54
C ASN A 169 -15.99 30.25 -29.75
N ILE A 170 -16.95 30.94 -30.38
CA ILE A 170 -18.29 31.16 -29.86
C ILE A 170 -19.26 30.62 -30.88
N LEU A 171 -20.10 29.68 -30.46
CA LEU A 171 -21.24 29.20 -31.24
C LEU A 171 -22.44 30.09 -30.94
N THR A 172 -22.97 30.76 -31.95
CA THR A 172 -24.24 31.49 -31.89
C THR A 172 -25.34 30.58 -32.40
N ASN A 173 -26.27 30.21 -31.53
CA ASN A 173 -27.48 29.47 -31.90
C ASN A 173 -28.65 30.45 -31.99
N THR A 174 -29.29 30.52 -33.16
CA THR A 174 -30.35 31.48 -33.48
C THR A 174 -31.65 30.73 -33.76
N GLY A 175 -32.71 31.08 -33.05
CA GLY A 175 -34.05 30.53 -33.24
C GLY A 175 -34.64 30.86 -34.62
N THR A 176 -35.41 29.92 -35.13
CA THR A 176 -36.23 30.09 -36.34
C THR A 176 -37.70 30.15 -35.96
N ASP A 177 -38.57 30.55 -36.88
CA ASP A 177 -40.03 30.54 -36.69
C ASP A 177 -40.66 29.13 -36.66
N SER A 178 -39.85 28.07 -36.47
CA SER A 178 -40.32 26.68 -36.50
C SER A 178 -40.79 26.17 -35.13
N ALA A 179 -40.25 26.71 -34.03
CA ALA A 179 -40.66 26.37 -32.66
C ALA A 179 -40.20 27.42 -31.64
N TYR A 180 -40.95 27.57 -30.55
CA TYR A 180 -40.62 28.43 -29.41
C TYR A 180 -39.50 27.90 -28.49
N THR A 181 -38.93 26.72 -28.81
CA THR A 181 -37.86 26.07 -28.04
C THR A 181 -36.63 25.73 -28.89
N PRO A 182 -35.98 26.73 -29.51
CA PRO A 182 -34.78 26.45 -30.27
C PRO A 182 -33.69 25.87 -29.37
N ASN A 183 -32.94 24.94 -29.93
CA ASN A 183 -31.93 24.20 -29.20
C ASN A 183 -30.80 23.76 -30.11
N ILE A 184 -29.71 23.38 -29.45
CA ILE A 184 -28.58 22.69 -30.06
C ILE A 184 -28.25 21.46 -29.22
N SER A 185 -27.83 20.39 -29.89
CA SER A 185 -27.51 19.12 -29.25
C SER A 185 -26.27 18.48 -29.83
N GLN A 186 -25.61 17.64 -29.03
CA GLN A 186 -24.56 16.77 -29.53
C GLN A 186 -24.83 15.34 -29.09
N LYS A 187 -24.73 14.40 -30.04
CA LYS A 187 -24.84 12.97 -29.78
C LYS A 187 -23.56 12.47 -29.10
N ILE A 188 -23.71 11.85 -27.94
CA ILE A 188 -22.65 11.18 -27.21
C ILE A 188 -22.75 9.68 -27.50
N ASN A 189 -21.75 9.14 -28.22
CA ASN A 189 -21.68 7.72 -28.54
C ASN A 189 -21.07 6.94 -27.36
N LYS A 190 -21.88 6.75 -26.32
CA LYS A 190 -21.50 6.00 -25.13
C LYS A 190 -22.72 5.25 -24.59
N THR A 191 -22.54 3.95 -24.38
CA THR A 191 -23.54 3.12 -23.73
C THR A 191 -23.68 3.54 -22.27
N THR A 192 -24.92 3.77 -21.85
CA THR A 192 -25.27 4.09 -20.47
C THR A 192 -26.13 3.01 -19.84
N TYR A 193 -26.31 3.08 -18.52
CA TYR A 193 -27.23 2.24 -17.76
C TYR A 193 -28.02 3.04 -16.72
N ALA A 194 -29.13 2.48 -16.26
CA ALA A 194 -29.98 3.10 -15.25
C ALA A 194 -29.21 3.35 -13.94
N GLY A 195 -29.28 4.58 -13.43
CA GLY A 195 -28.56 5.02 -12.24
C GLY A 195 -27.17 5.61 -12.50
N GLN A 196 -26.64 5.54 -13.72
CA GLN A 196 -25.34 6.12 -14.06
C GLN A 196 -25.36 7.65 -13.98
N LYS A 197 -24.34 8.25 -13.37
CA LYS A 197 -24.26 9.70 -13.17
C LYS A 197 -23.35 10.36 -14.21
N ILE A 198 -23.96 11.19 -15.06
CA ILE A 198 -23.25 12.01 -16.05
C ILE A 198 -23.26 13.46 -15.59
N TYR A 199 -22.09 14.04 -15.38
CA TYR A 199 -21.97 15.47 -15.17
C TYR A 199 -21.97 16.20 -16.51
N ILE A 200 -22.74 17.28 -16.63
CA ILE A 200 -22.69 18.16 -17.81
C ILE A 200 -22.53 19.62 -17.38
N LYS A 201 -21.83 20.41 -18.20
CA LYS A 201 -21.61 21.84 -17.97
C LYS A 201 -21.57 22.60 -19.30
N ALA A 202 -22.14 23.80 -19.33
CA ALA A 202 -22.08 24.71 -20.46
C ALA A 202 -21.99 26.17 -20.02
N LYS A 203 -21.30 26.99 -20.82
CA LYS A 203 -21.16 28.44 -20.63
C LYS A 203 -21.94 29.16 -21.72
N ILE A 204 -23.02 29.83 -21.31
CA ILE A 204 -24.08 30.35 -22.18
C ILE A 204 -24.27 31.83 -21.90
N LYS A 205 -24.29 32.66 -22.94
CA LYS A 205 -24.66 34.08 -22.86
C LYS A 205 -25.92 34.34 -23.67
N VAL A 206 -26.92 34.96 -23.06
CA VAL A 206 -28.18 35.30 -23.75
C VAL A 206 -28.04 36.66 -24.43
N THR A 207 -28.31 36.77 -25.72
CA THR A 207 -28.06 38.01 -26.49
C THR A 207 -29.30 38.88 -26.69
N ASN A 208 -30.42 38.50 -26.08
CA ASN A 208 -31.72 39.15 -26.23
C ASN A 208 -32.46 39.21 -24.88
N SER A 209 -33.44 40.11 -24.75
CA SER A 209 -34.21 40.32 -23.51
C SER A 209 -35.50 39.48 -23.42
N GLU A 210 -35.83 38.71 -24.46
CA GLU A 210 -37.11 37.99 -24.59
C GLU A 210 -37.00 36.50 -24.21
N CYS A 211 -35.80 36.02 -23.96
CA CYS A 211 -35.56 34.65 -23.51
C CYS A 211 -36.18 34.43 -22.13
N LEU A 212 -37.14 33.52 -22.04
CA LEU A 212 -37.84 33.19 -20.80
C LEU A 212 -37.09 32.15 -19.97
N LYS A 213 -36.33 31.27 -20.63
CA LYS A 213 -35.59 30.21 -19.95
C LYS A 213 -34.42 29.70 -20.78
N ILE A 214 -33.32 29.36 -20.12
CA ILE A 214 -32.25 28.52 -20.67
C ILE A 214 -32.13 27.23 -19.86
N GLU A 215 -31.89 26.11 -20.54
CA GLU A 215 -31.84 24.77 -19.94
C GLU A 215 -30.65 23.96 -20.47
N LEU A 216 -30.06 23.18 -19.57
CA LEU A 216 -29.01 22.20 -19.85
C LEU A 216 -29.46 20.84 -19.32
N TYR A 217 -29.54 19.83 -20.20
CA TYR A 217 -30.03 18.50 -19.84
C TYR A 217 -29.45 17.40 -20.73
N THR A 218 -29.56 16.15 -20.29
CA THR A 218 -29.37 14.98 -21.17
C THR A 218 -30.70 14.43 -21.66
N TYR A 219 -30.69 13.87 -22.87
CA TYR A 219 -31.84 13.16 -23.45
C TYR A 219 -31.40 11.82 -24.03
N ASP A 220 -32.10 10.75 -23.68
CA ASP A 220 -31.78 9.37 -24.10
C ASP A 220 -32.69 8.85 -25.24
N GLY A 221 -33.59 9.69 -25.77
CA GLY A 221 -34.63 9.29 -26.71
C GLY A 221 -36.02 9.14 -26.08
N ALA A 222 -36.11 9.06 -24.75
CA ALA A 222 -37.38 8.95 -24.02
C ALA A 222 -37.44 9.88 -22.80
N ASN A 223 -36.33 10.07 -22.09
CA ASN A 223 -36.25 10.73 -20.80
C ASN A 223 -35.41 12.01 -20.89
N PHE A 224 -35.93 13.08 -20.30
CA PHE A 224 -35.21 14.34 -20.10
C PHE A 224 -34.68 14.39 -18.67
N VAL A 225 -33.36 14.51 -18.51
CA VAL A 225 -32.73 14.62 -17.19
C VAL A 225 -32.01 15.95 -17.09
N TYR A 226 -32.60 16.89 -16.34
CA TYR A 226 -32.13 18.27 -16.25
C TYR A 226 -30.95 18.41 -15.29
N ALA A 227 -29.87 19.03 -15.78
CA ALA A 227 -28.73 19.42 -14.95
C ALA A 227 -28.95 20.77 -14.29
N SER A 228 -29.43 21.76 -15.06
CA SER A 228 -29.65 23.12 -14.59
C SER A 228 -30.59 23.90 -15.51
N SER A 229 -31.25 24.90 -14.95
CA SER A 229 -32.04 25.86 -15.72
C SER A 229 -32.01 27.24 -15.08
N VAL A 230 -32.06 28.29 -15.90
CA VAL A 230 -32.20 29.69 -15.45
C VAL A 230 -33.47 30.26 -16.05
N ASN A 231 -34.34 30.80 -15.21
CA ASN A 231 -35.56 31.50 -15.62
C ASN A 231 -35.27 32.99 -15.80
N ASN A 232 -35.86 33.60 -16.82
CA ASN A 232 -35.73 35.00 -17.19
C ASN A 232 -34.27 35.49 -17.24
N PRO A 233 -33.38 34.83 -18.00
CA PRO A 233 -32.00 35.27 -18.13
C PRO A 233 -31.90 36.68 -18.73
N MET A 234 -30.99 37.49 -18.21
CA MET A 234 -30.78 38.86 -18.64
C MET A 234 -29.92 38.92 -19.91
N GLN A 235 -30.29 39.83 -20.81
CA GLN A 235 -29.52 40.11 -22.02
C GLN A 235 -28.09 40.52 -21.67
N GLY A 236 -27.11 39.94 -22.39
CA GLY A 236 -25.69 40.20 -22.22
C GLY A 236 -25.05 39.46 -21.04
N GLN A 237 -25.84 38.84 -20.15
CA GLN A 237 -25.31 38.09 -19.03
C GLN A 237 -24.85 36.69 -19.45
N GLU A 238 -23.68 36.32 -18.95
CA GLU A 238 -23.14 34.98 -19.06
C GLU A 238 -23.54 34.11 -17.87
N TYR A 239 -23.93 32.89 -18.15
CA TYR A 239 -24.37 31.87 -17.22
C TYR A 239 -23.55 30.60 -17.39
N VAL A 240 -23.10 30.03 -16.27
CA VAL A 240 -22.47 28.71 -16.25
C VAL A 240 -23.50 27.73 -15.69
N LEU A 241 -24.09 26.93 -16.57
CA LEU A 241 -25.02 25.88 -16.18
C LEU A 241 -24.20 24.61 -15.96
N SER A 242 -24.38 23.93 -14.83
CA SER A 242 -23.80 22.61 -14.57
C SER A 242 -24.72 21.76 -13.72
N GLY A 243 -24.53 20.44 -13.74
CA GLY A 243 -25.28 19.52 -12.89
C GLY A 243 -25.01 18.05 -13.20
N ILE A 244 -25.54 17.17 -12.35
CA ILE A 244 -25.40 15.72 -12.47
C ILE A 244 -26.72 15.13 -12.96
N CYS A 245 -26.69 14.54 -14.15
CA CYS A 245 -27.80 13.82 -14.77
C CYS A 245 -27.70 12.32 -14.46
N THR A 246 -28.59 11.82 -13.61
CA THR A 246 -28.74 10.38 -13.35
C THR A 246 -29.54 9.74 -14.48
N GLN A 247 -28.89 8.90 -15.28
CA GLN A 247 -29.52 8.22 -16.42
C GLN A 247 -30.62 7.27 -15.94
N VAL A 248 -31.75 7.26 -16.65
CA VAL A 248 -32.95 6.51 -16.23
C VAL A 248 -32.98 5.12 -16.88
N THR A 249 -32.48 5.01 -18.11
CA THR A 249 -32.51 3.78 -18.89
C THR A 249 -31.13 3.46 -19.48
N ALA A 250 -30.96 2.22 -19.92
CA ALA A 250 -29.78 1.82 -20.66
C ALA A 250 -29.97 2.10 -22.15
N VAL A 251 -29.09 2.92 -22.72
CA VAL A 251 -29.10 3.28 -24.14
C VAL A 251 -27.68 3.24 -24.71
N ASP A 252 -27.54 2.99 -26.01
CA ASP A 252 -26.22 3.00 -26.67
C ASP A 252 -25.66 4.40 -26.89
N ASN A 253 -26.53 5.40 -26.83
CA ASN A 253 -26.17 6.80 -27.00
C ASN A 253 -27.20 7.69 -26.30
N PHE A 254 -26.72 8.84 -25.88
CA PHE A 254 -27.55 9.91 -25.34
C PHE A 254 -27.10 11.24 -25.95
N TYR A 255 -27.83 12.30 -25.67
CA TYR A 255 -27.57 13.63 -26.18
C TYR A 255 -27.40 14.60 -25.03
N ILE A 256 -26.46 15.53 -25.16
CA ILE A 256 -26.47 16.77 -24.38
C ILE A 256 -27.27 17.81 -25.15
N PHE A 257 -28.17 18.51 -24.48
CA PHE A 257 -28.98 19.57 -25.06
C PHE A 257 -28.75 20.88 -24.34
N ILE A 258 -28.60 21.95 -25.13
CA ILE A 258 -28.65 23.34 -24.68
C ILE A 258 -29.86 23.98 -25.36
N LYS A 259 -30.84 24.40 -24.57
CA LYS A 259 -32.11 24.94 -25.05
C LYS A 259 -32.34 26.36 -24.53
N HIS A 260 -32.96 27.18 -25.36
CA HIS A 260 -33.51 28.47 -24.98
C HIS A 260 -35.01 28.52 -25.33
N ILE A 261 -35.82 29.18 -24.52
CA ILE A 261 -37.29 29.13 -24.58
C ILE A 261 -37.88 30.53 -24.64
N TYR A 262 -38.90 30.69 -25.48
CA TYR A 262 -39.64 31.93 -25.70
C TYR A 262 -41.14 31.71 -25.53
N ALA A 263 -41.91 32.81 -25.59
CA ALA A 263 -43.37 32.77 -25.45
C ALA A 263 -44.05 31.99 -26.59
N ASP A 264 -43.56 32.18 -27.82
CA ASP A 264 -44.09 31.56 -29.03
C ASP A 264 -43.00 31.50 -30.12
N ASN A 265 -43.35 30.91 -31.28
CA ASN A 265 -42.42 30.74 -32.39
C ASN A 265 -41.95 32.08 -32.97
N ALA A 266 -42.85 33.06 -33.06
CA ALA A 266 -42.55 34.38 -33.61
C ALA A 266 -41.57 35.13 -32.70
N ALA A 267 -41.74 35.03 -31.38
CA ALA A 267 -40.83 35.59 -30.39
C ALA A 267 -39.46 34.91 -30.41
N ALA A 268 -39.38 33.63 -30.77
CA ALA A 268 -38.11 32.90 -30.88
C ALA A 268 -37.33 33.27 -32.16
N ASN A 269 -38.02 33.66 -33.23
CA ASN A 269 -37.43 33.89 -34.53
C ASN A 269 -36.36 35.00 -34.48
N GLY A 270 -35.13 34.67 -34.89
CA GLY A 270 -33.98 35.58 -34.86
C GLY A 270 -33.36 35.83 -33.48
N LYS A 271 -33.92 35.28 -32.40
CA LYS A 271 -33.33 35.40 -31.05
C LYS A 271 -32.24 34.39 -30.86
N SER A 272 -31.16 34.79 -30.19
CA SER A 272 -29.96 33.96 -30.10
C SER A 272 -29.43 33.79 -28.68
N ILE A 273 -28.68 32.71 -28.50
CA ILE A 273 -27.74 32.51 -27.40
C ILE A 273 -26.35 32.28 -27.98
N GLU A 274 -25.34 32.64 -27.20
CA GLU A 274 -23.93 32.36 -27.49
C GLU A 274 -23.42 31.31 -26.52
N ILE A 275 -22.74 30.29 -27.03
CA ILE A 275 -22.15 29.20 -26.27
C ILE A 275 -20.65 29.26 -26.52
N SER A 276 -19.85 29.24 -25.46
CA SER A 276 -18.37 29.26 -25.57
C SER A 276 -17.72 27.95 -25.13
N GLN A 277 -18.40 27.21 -24.24
CA GLN A 277 -17.87 25.98 -23.65
C GLN A 277 -19.01 25.00 -23.39
N ALA A 278 -18.81 23.73 -23.72
CA ALA A 278 -19.67 22.63 -23.31
C ALA A 278 -18.84 21.38 -22.96
N MET A 279 -19.29 20.63 -21.97
CA MET A 279 -18.64 19.39 -21.56
C MET A 279 -19.61 18.40 -20.94
N ALA A 280 -19.24 17.13 -21.01
CA ALA A 280 -19.90 16.03 -20.31
C ALA A 280 -18.84 15.06 -19.76
N CYS A 281 -19.03 14.56 -18.55
CA CYS A 281 -18.09 13.66 -17.88
C CYS A 281 -18.87 12.51 -17.23
N ASP A 282 -18.40 11.28 -17.41
CA ASP A 282 -18.99 10.12 -16.73
C ASP A 282 -18.39 10.00 -15.32
N LEU A 283 -19.17 10.39 -14.31
CA LEU A 283 -18.72 10.33 -12.93
C LEU A 283 -18.69 8.91 -12.42
N THR A 284 -19.64 8.08 -12.83
CA THR A 284 -19.73 6.70 -12.34
C THR A 284 -18.58 5.85 -12.88
N ASP A 285 -18.18 6.05 -14.15
CA ASP A 285 -16.98 5.41 -14.71
C ASP A 285 -15.69 5.93 -14.07
N THR A 286 -15.64 7.22 -13.74
CA THR A 286 -14.45 7.83 -13.10
C THR A 286 -14.27 7.41 -11.65
N TYR A 287 -15.34 7.47 -10.84
CA TYR A 287 -15.26 7.34 -9.39
C TYR A 287 -15.79 5.99 -8.88
N GLY A 288 -16.54 5.26 -9.70
CA GLY A 288 -17.27 4.07 -9.31
C GLY A 288 -18.64 4.40 -8.72
N ALA A 289 -19.61 3.51 -8.96
CA ALA A 289 -20.98 3.63 -8.45
C ALA A 289 -21.01 3.83 -6.93
N GLY A 290 -21.70 4.88 -6.47
CA GLY A 290 -21.84 5.22 -5.05
C GLY A 290 -20.68 6.03 -4.47
N ASN A 291 -19.61 6.25 -5.22
CA ASN A 291 -18.47 7.08 -4.83
C ASN A 291 -18.41 8.40 -5.63
N GLU A 292 -19.42 8.71 -6.45
CA GLU A 292 -19.41 9.92 -7.26
C GLU A 292 -19.55 11.17 -6.39
N PRO A 293 -18.77 12.23 -6.68
CA PRO A 293 -18.87 13.50 -5.94
C PRO A 293 -20.24 14.15 -6.11
N VAL A 294 -20.61 15.00 -5.16
CA VAL A 294 -21.78 15.88 -5.33
C VAL A 294 -21.47 17.03 -6.29
N LYS A 295 -22.50 17.72 -6.77
CA LYS A 295 -22.37 18.78 -7.80
C LYS A 295 -21.34 19.85 -7.40
N GLU A 296 -21.41 20.33 -6.17
CA GLU A 296 -20.53 21.38 -5.65
C GLU A 296 -19.07 20.93 -5.64
N GLU A 297 -18.82 19.64 -5.36
CA GLU A 297 -17.50 19.04 -5.35
C GLU A 297 -16.94 18.89 -6.77
N ILE A 298 -17.72 18.38 -7.74
CA ILE A 298 -17.22 18.32 -9.14
C ILE A 298 -16.98 19.71 -9.69
N ASP A 299 -17.87 20.67 -9.43
CA ASP A 299 -17.67 22.04 -9.91
C ASP A 299 -16.35 22.61 -9.38
N ALA A 300 -16.03 22.39 -8.10
CA ALA A 300 -14.77 22.80 -7.51
C ALA A 300 -13.55 22.08 -8.13
N ILE A 301 -13.67 20.77 -8.39
CA ILE A 301 -12.63 19.99 -9.06
C ILE A 301 -12.37 20.53 -10.47
N ILE A 302 -13.42 20.70 -11.27
CA ILE A 302 -13.35 21.19 -12.64
C ILE A 302 -12.73 22.60 -12.68
N ASN A 303 -13.13 23.48 -11.76
CA ASN A 303 -12.59 24.84 -11.69
C ASN A 303 -11.09 24.88 -11.34
N LYS A 304 -10.57 23.90 -10.59
CA LYS A 304 -9.11 23.77 -10.36
C LYS A 304 -8.35 23.48 -11.65
N PHE A 305 -8.99 22.87 -12.64
CA PHE A 305 -8.41 22.57 -13.94
C PHE A 305 -8.78 23.62 -15.01
N GLY A 306 -8.97 24.88 -14.60
CA GLY A 306 -9.31 25.97 -15.53
C GLY A 306 -10.78 26.01 -15.93
N GLY A 307 -11.63 25.17 -15.33
CA GLY A 307 -13.08 25.21 -15.50
C GLY A 307 -13.62 24.43 -16.70
N TRP A 308 -12.76 23.99 -17.62
CA TRP A 308 -13.12 23.29 -18.85
C TRP A 308 -11.89 22.69 -19.57
N TRP A 309 -12.08 21.65 -20.40
CA TRP A 309 -11.07 21.06 -21.30
C TRP A 309 -11.72 20.36 -22.50
N ASP A 310 -11.02 20.25 -23.64
CA ASP A 310 -11.55 19.66 -24.89
C ASP A 310 -11.26 18.16 -25.04
N ASN A 311 -10.19 17.68 -24.41
CA ASN A 311 -9.68 16.30 -24.53
C ASN A 311 -9.58 15.66 -23.15
N ASP A 312 -9.41 14.33 -23.09
CA ASP A 312 -9.19 13.60 -21.84
C ASP A 312 -8.21 14.33 -20.93
N LEU A 313 -8.69 14.76 -19.76
CA LEU A 313 -7.80 15.20 -18.72
C LEU A 313 -7.06 13.95 -18.27
N SER A 314 -5.78 13.87 -18.63
CA SER A 314 -4.85 12.92 -18.02
C SER A 314 -4.78 13.29 -16.55
N VAL A 315 -5.70 12.74 -15.74
CA VAL A 315 -5.72 12.96 -14.31
C VAL A 315 -4.33 12.59 -13.82
N LEU A 316 -3.66 13.56 -13.21
CA LEU A 316 -2.28 13.59 -12.71
C LEU A 316 -2.04 12.56 -11.59
N THR A 317 -2.51 11.33 -11.79
CA THR A 317 -2.31 10.23 -10.86
C THR A 317 -1.62 9.04 -11.50
N ALA A 318 -1.35 9.06 -12.80
CA ALA A 318 -0.64 7.98 -13.48
C ALA A 318 0.80 7.79 -12.99
N ASP A 319 1.43 8.86 -12.48
CA ASP A 319 2.79 8.88 -11.95
C ASP A 319 2.87 8.75 -10.42
N THR A 320 1.74 8.73 -9.69
CA THR A 320 1.82 8.59 -8.24
C THR A 320 2.22 7.17 -7.83
N SER A 321 3.13 7.10 -6.86
CA SER A 321 3.70 5.87 -6.31
C SER A 321 3.08 5.48 -4.96
N ALA A 322 2.01 6.16 -4.52
CA ALA A 322 1.35 5.85 -3.27
C ALA A 322 0.70 4.46 -3.34
N ALA A 323 0.98 3.62 -2.34
CA ALA A 323 0.43 2.29 -2.15
C ALA A 323 -0.19 2.21 -0.75
N ALA A 324 -0.98 1.18 -0.45
CA ALA A 324 -1.65 1.04 0.85
C ALA A 324 -0.66 1.12 2.04
N GLY A 325 0.53 0.52 1.88
CA GLY A 325 1.62 0.57 2.87
C GLY A 325 2.30 1.93 3.04
N HIS A 326 1.91 2.95 2.27
CA HIS A 326 2.39 4.33 2.39
C HIS A 326 1.38 5.23 3.13
N ILE A 327 0.20 4.72 3.49
CA ILE A 327 -0.92 5.51 4.02
C ILE A 327 -1.38 4.93 5.36
N LEU A 328 -1.68 5.81 6.31
CA LEU A 328 -2.19 5.47 7.64
C LEU A 328 -3.64 4.98 7.58
N ALA A 329 -3.95 3.83 8.19
CA ALA A 329 -5.34 3.40 8.34
C ALA A 329 -6.10 4.32 9.34
N PRO A 330 -7.38 4.67 9.09
CA PRO A 330 -8.24 4.28 7.96
C PRO A 330 -8.24 5.30 6.80
N TYR A 331 -7.28 6.22 6.75
CA TYR A 331 -7.25 7.28 5.75
C TYR A 331 -7.03 6.71 4.34
N SER A 332 -7.53 7.42 3.33
CA SER A 332 -7.43 7.01 1.92
C SER A 332 -6.85 8.11 1.05
N ALA A 333 -6.20 7.74 -0.04
CA ALA A 333 -5.73 8.65 -1.09
C ALA A 333 -6.08 8.10 -2.48
N TYR A 334 -6.03 8.95 -3.51
CA TYR A 334 -6.17 8.53 -4.90
C TYR A 334 -4.80 8.42 -5.57
N ALA A 335 -4.52 7.27 -6.19
CA ALA A 335 -3.28 6.97 -6.88
C ALA A 335 -3.56 6.07 -8.07
N LYS A 336 -2.99 6.39 -9.25
CA LYS A 336 -3.30 5.70 -10.51
C LYS A 336 -4.80 5.55 -10.73
N GLY A 337 -5.55 6.63 -10.52
CA GLY A 337 -7.01 6.62 -10.59
C GLY A 337 -7.75 5.93 -9.45
N GLN A 338 -7.15 4.97 -8.75
CA GLN A 338 -7.86 4.17 -7.77
C GLN A 338 -7.82 4.81 -6.39
N LYS A 339 -8.92 4.69 -5.65
CA LYS A 339 -8.95 4.98 -4.22
C LYS A 339 -8.19 3.87 -3.49
N ILE A 340 -7.10 4.24 -2.83
CA ILE A 340 -6.29 3.34 -2.00
C ILE A 340 -6.58 3.65 -0.54
N ILE A 341 -6.98 2.62 0.21
CA ILE A 341 -7.14 2.69 1.66
C ILE A 341 -5.79 2.33 2.30
N GLY A 342 -5.35 3.13 3.27
CA GLY A 342 -4.10 2.89 3.99
C GLY A 342 -4.11 1.64 4.84
N SER A 343 -2.96 0.96 4.88
CA SER A 343 -2.76 -0.27 5.65
C SER A 343 -1.75 -0.11 6.78
N ILE A 344 -1.08 1.04 6.95
CA ILE A 344 -0.18 1.25 8.07
C ILE A 344 -1.01 1.27 9.36
N PRO A 345 -0.80 0.33 10.30
CA PRO A 345 -1.52 0.32 11.57
C PRO A 345 -0.97 1.40 12.51
N ARG A 346 -1.85 1.93 13.36
CA ARG A 346 -1.43 2.75 14.51
C ARG A 346 -0.93 1.84 15.63
N LYS A 347 0.16 2.25 16.26
CA LYS A 347 0.60 1.67 17.54
C LYS A 347 0.18 2.60 18.67
N ASP A 348 -0.56 2.06 19.63
CA ASP A 348 -0.91 2.77 20.85
C ASP A 348 0.32 3.01 21.74
N ALA A 349 0.14 3.82 22.78
CA ALA A 349 1.19 4.05 23.76
C ALA A 349 1.60 2.72 24.42
N GLU A 350 2.91 2.48 24.49
CA GLU A 350 3.46 1.28 25.16
C GLU A 350 4.65 1.68 26.04
N SER A 351 4.77 0.98 27.17
CA SER A 351 5.87 1.12 28.11
C SER A 351 6.68 -0.17 28.16
N PHE A 352 7.99 -0.05 28.00
CA PHE A 352 8.92 -1.17 28.06
C PHE A 352 9.73 -1.11 29.35
N SER A 353 9.61 -2.13 30.19
CA SER A 353 10.54 -2.33 31.32
C SER A 353 11.90 -2.79 30.81
N PRO A 354 13.01 -2.38 31.47
CA PRO A 354 14.33 -2.93 31.21
C PRO A 354 14.31 -4.46 31.24
N SER A 355 14.95 -5.09 30.27
CA SER A 355 14.99 -6.55 30.14
C SER A 355 16.37 -7.01 29.70
N THR A 356 16.74 -8.22 30.09
CA THR A 356 17.96 -8.90 29.63
C THR A 356 17.81 -9.48 28.23
N VAL A 357 16.60 -9.43 27.65
CA VAL A 357 16.32 -9.84 26.27
C VAL A 357 15.90 -8.64 25.42
N SER A 358 16.29 -8.64 24.15
CA SER A 358 15.94 -7.58 23.20
C SER A 358 14.42 -7.47 23.04
N ARG A 359 13.89 -6.26 23.19
CA ARG A 359 12.49 -5.95 22.83
C ARG A 359 12.48 -5.21 21.51
N THR A 360 11.72 -5.72 20.56
CA THR A 360 11.67 -5.19 19.19
C THR A 360 10.32 -4.55 18.94
N ILE A 361 10.31 -3.30 18.45
CA ILE A 361 9.13 -2.68 17.86
C ILE A 361 9.17 -3.00 16.37
N SER A 362 8.21 -3.79 15.90
CA SER A 362 8.13 -4.14 14.48
C SER A 362 8.01 -2.89 13.61
N GLY A 363 8.81 -2.81 12.54
CA GLY A 363 8.72 -1.74 11.56
C GLY A 363 7.39 -1.74 10.79
N GLY A 364 7.10 -0.65 10.09
CA GLY A 364 5.87 -0.49 9.31
C GLY A 364 4.64 -0.10 10.12
N GLN A 365 4.83 0.46 11.32
CA GLN A 365 3.77 0.97 12.19
C GLN A 365 3.91 2.49 12.35
N TYR A 366 2.78 3.18 12.55
CA TYR A 366 2.76 4.62 12.82
C TYR A 366 2.67 4.88 14.32
N LEU A 367 3.69 5.56 14.87
CA LEU A 367 3.77 5.94 16.28
C LEU A 367 3.11 7.32 16.47
N ASN A 368 1.83 7.32 16.83
CA ASN A 368 1.12 8.58 17.14
C ASN A 368 1.28 9.01 18.60
N ASN A 369 1.76 8.09 19.44
CA ASN A 369 1.90 8.26 20.88
C ASN A 369 3.32 7.87 21.32
N PRO A 370 3.80 8.42 22.45
CA PRO A 370 5.11 8.10 22.99
C PRO A 370 5.31 6.59 23.18
N GLN A 371 6.54 6.13 22.92
CA GLN A 371 7.02 4.82 23.31
C GLN A 371 8.06 5.05 24.41
N THR A 372 7.80 4.55 25.60
CA THR A 372 8.61 4.88 26.78
C THR A 372 9.42 3.69 27.21
N ILE A 373 10.74 3.85 27.33
CA ILE A 373 11.62 2.89 27.99
C ILE A 373 11.81 3.36 29.43
N LEU A 374 11.41 2.53 30.39
CA LEU A 374 11.53 2.87 31.80
C LEU A 374 13.01 2.81 32.24
N PRO A 375 13.47 3.74 33.09
CA PRO A 375 14.83 3.71 33.61
C PRO A 375 15.04 2.55 34.59
N VAL A 376 16.29 2.12 34.75
CA VAL A 376 16.69 1.24 35.85
C VAL A 376 16.78 2.07 37.13
N THR A 377 16.05 1.68 38.19
CA THR A 377 15.90 2.48 39.43
C THR A 377 16.79 2.00 40.60
N GLY A 378 17.86 1.26 40.32
CA GLY A 378 18.77 0.75 41.36
C GLY A 378 19.62 1.84 42.01
N THR A 379 19.75 1.81 43.34
CA THR A 379 20.58 2.76 44.12
C THR A 379 21.90 2.16 44.63
N ALA A 380 22.21 0.91 44.26
CA ALA A 380 23.43 0.24 44.68
C ALA A 380 24.68 0.92 44.09
N THR A 381 25.73 1.02 44.89
CA THR A 381 27.09 1.41 44.48
C THR A 381 28.03 0.20 44.56
N ALA A 382 29.17 0.24 43.86
CA ALA A 382 30.06 -0.92 43.75
C ALA A 382 30.53 -1.45 45.12
N ASP A 383 30.77 -0.57 46.10
CA ASP A 383 31.17 -0.91 47.46
C ASP A 383 30.08 -1.60 48.30
N LYS A 384 28.83 -1.59 47.83
CA LYS A 384 27.66 -2.23 48.47
C LYS A 384 27.32 -3.60 47.88
N VAL A 385 27.97 -3.96 46.77
CA VAL A 385 27.76 -5.25 46.09
C VAL A 385 29.00 -6.11 46.26
N ASP A 386 28.81 -7.38 46.60
CA ASP A 386 29.91 -8.32 46.84
C ASP A 386 30.80 -8.45 45.61
N SER A 387 32.11 -8.52 45.84
CA SER A 387 33.08 -8.72 44.76
C SER A 387 32.77 -9.97 43.93
N GLY A 388 32.85 -9.83 42.61
CA GLY A 388 32.53 -10.90 41.65
C GLY A 388 31.07 -10.94 41.19
N TYR A 389 30.16 -10.23 41.85
CA TYR A 389 28.77 -10.09 41.39
C TYR A 389 28.59 -8.82 40.54
N THR A 390 27.79 -8.92 39.47
CA THR A 390 27.45 -7.78 38.62
C THR A 390 26.11 -7.17 39.02
N PHE A 391 26.00 -5.84 38.95
CA PHE A 391 24.76 -5.10 39.17
C PHE A 391 24.63 -3.95 38.17
N SER A 392 23.40 -3.50 37.92
CA SER A 392 23.15 -2.31 37.08
C SER A 392 23.14 -1.06 37.96
N SER A 393 24.00 -0.09 37.63
CA SER A 393 24.07 1.20 38.31
C SER A 393 22.86 2.09 37.99
N ALA A 394 22.69 3.19 38.72
CA ALA A 394 21.66 4.21 38.44
C ALA A 394 21.77 4.83 37.04
N ALA A 395 22.95 4.75 36.42
CA ALA A 395 23.19 5.16 35.03
C ALA A 395 22.87 4.06 33.99
N GLY A 396 22.31 2.92 34.41
CA GLY A 396 22.00 1.79 33.54
C GLY A 396 23.22 1.01 33.02
N VAL A 397 24.41 1.28 33.56
CA VAL A 397 25.66 0.60 33.21
C VAL A 397 25.88 -0.58 34.16
N ASN A 398 26.20 -1.75 33.60
CA ASN A 398 26.60 -2.92 34.39
C ASN A 398 27.99 -2.70 35.00
N GLN A 399 28.07 -2.80 36.32
CA GLN A 399 29.31 -2.71 37.10
C GLN A 399 29.51 -4.00 37.90
N THR A 400 30.74 -4.22 38.37
CA THR A 400 31.06 -5.33 39.28
C THR A 400 31.18 -4.81 40.70
N GLY A 401 30.63 -5.54 41.66
CA GLY A 401 30.80 -5.24 43.07
C GLY A 401 32.28 -5.21 43.48
N THR A 402 32.61 -4.36 44.43
CA THR A 402 33.94 -4.22 45.01
C THR A 402 33.90 -4.42 46.53
N SER A 403 32.75 -4.75 47.11
CA SER A 403 32.62 -4.95 48.55
C SER A 403 33.44 -6.16 48.99
N THR A 404 34.36 -5.93 49.93
CA THR A 404 35.00 -6.95 50.74
C THR A 404 34.36 -6.88 52.13
N LYS A 405 33.22 -7.56 52.33
CA LYS A 405 32.58 -7.63 53.66
C LYS A 405 33.61 -8.03 54.72
N LYS A 406 33.53 -7.42 55.92
CA LYS A 406 34.35 -7.81 57.08
C LYS A 406 34.19 -9.31 57.32
N ARG A 407 35.28 -10.05 57.18
CA ARG A 407 35.28 -11.50 57.30
C ARG A 407 35.23 -11.89 58.78
N TRP A 408 34.56 -12.98 59.09
CA TRP A 408 34.58 -13.58 60.43
C TRP A 408 34.64 -15.09 60.35
N LYS A 409 35.18 -15.73 61.38
CA LYS A 409 35.21 -17.19 61.51
C LYS A 409 35.01 -17.57 62.97
N HIS A 410 34.22 -18.61 63.22
CA HIS A 410 34.11 -19.24 64.53
C HIS A 410 34.43 -20.72 64.44
N GLU A 411 35.05 -21.26 65.48
CA GLU A 411 35.28 -22.70 65.60
C GLU A 411 35.29 -23.10 67.08
N TYR A 412 35.06 -24.38 67.34
CA TYR A 412 35.21 -24.98 68.66
C TYR A 412 35.99 -26.29 68.55
N ASN A 413 37.13 -26.34 69.23
CA ASN A 413 37.92 -27.55 69.38
C ASN A 413 37.73 -28.07 70.81
N SER A 414 36.82 -29.04 70.98
CA SER A 414 36.42 -29.60 72.27
C SER A 414 37.41 -30.60 72.87
N SER A 415 38.50 -30.92 72.17
CA SER A 415 39.47 -31.94 72.59
C SER A 415 40.92 -31.48 72.43
N PHE A 416 41.13 -30.17 72.36
CA PHE A 416 42.46 -29.59 72.26
C PHE A 416 43.24 -29.81 73.56
N LEU A 417 44.45 -30.35 73.50
CA LEU A 417 45.35 -30.46 74.66
C LEU A 417 46.70 -29.82 74.33
N GLY A 418 47.06 -28.74 75.02
CA GLY A 418 48.35 -28.08 74.84
C GLY A 418 48.41 -26.69 75.47
N ASP A 419 49.59 -26.09 75.44
CA ASP A 419 49.86 -24.79 76.10
C ASP A 419 49.78 -23.60 75.14
N THR A 420 49.61 -23.85 73.83
CA THR A 420 49.44 -22.84 72.79
C THR A 420 48.44 -23.31 71.76
N PHE A 421 47.35 -22.56 71.59
CA PHE A 421 46.36 -22.81 70.55
C PHE A 421 46.67 -21.97 69.31
N THR A 422 46.63 -22.59 68.13
CA THR A 422 46.80 -21.90 66.85
C THR A 422 45.62 -22.19 65.94
N ALA A 423 44.93 -21.12 65.50
CA ALA A 423 43.92 -21.20 64.45
C ALA A 423 44.56 -20.84 63.11
N VAL A 424 44.35 -21.68 62.09
CA VAL A 424 44.83 -21.47 60.72
C VAL A 424 43.67 -21.49 59.73
N GLY A 425 43.93 -21.05 58.49
CA GLY A 425 42.91 -21.04 57.43
C GLY A 425 41.75 -20.10 57.73
N LEU A 426 42.01 -18.93 58.34
CA LEU A 426 41.00 -17.90 58.54
C LEU A 426 40.66 -17.18 57.22
N GLY A 427 41.62 -17.09 56.30
CA GLY A 427 41.45 -16.37 55.02
C GLY A 427 41.46 -14.84 55.17
N PHE A 428 41.77 -14.30 56.34
CA PHE A 428 41.94 -12.87 56.64
C PHE A 428 42.89 -12.66 57.82
N THR A 429 43.38 -11.43 58.00
CA THR A 429 44.16 -11.05 59.20
C THR A 429 43.18 -10.55 60.26
N PRO A 430 42.96 -11.26 61.38
CA PRO A 430 41.94 -10.84 62.35
C PRO A 430 42.37 -9.58 63.09
N SER A 431 41.50 -8.56 63.12
CA SER A 431 41.66 -7.34 63.93
C SER A 431 40.97 -7.46 65.29
N GLY A 432 40.01 -8.38 65.43
CA GLY A 432 39.37 -8.73 66.69
C GLY A 432 39.31 -10.24 66.89
N ILE A 433 39.64 -10.74 68.08
CA ILE A 433 39.52 -12.17 68.42
C ILE A 433 38.88 -12.29 69.81
N MET A 434 37.94 -13.21 69.96
CA MET A 434 37.38 -13.63 71.24
C MET A 434 37.66 -15.12 71.41
N ILE A 435 38.16 -15.52 72.57
CA ILE A 435 38.43 -16.91 72.92
C ILE A 435 37.73 -17.25 74.22
N LEU A 436 37.16 -18.45 74.26
CA LEU A 436 36.71 -19.13 75.47
C LEU A 436 37.45 -20.47 75.53
N CYS A 437 38.18 -20.73 76.60
CA CYS A 437 38.94 -21.97 76.74
C CYS A 437 38.79 -22.59 78.12
N ASP A 438 38.79 -23.91 78.14
CA ASP A 438 38.80 -24.70 79.37
C ASP A 438 40.26 -25.04 79.69
N VAL A 439 40.71 -24.80 80.92
CA VAL A 439 42.10 -24.98 81.36
C VAL A 439 42.23 -25.81 82.62
N THR A 440 43.40 -26.40 82.83
CA THR A 440 43.77 -27.03 84.11
C THR A 440 44.95 -26.29 84.75
N VAL A 441 44.82 -25.93 86.03
CA VAL A 441 45.88 -25.29 86.82
C VAL A 441 45.97 -25.99 88.17
N ASN A 442 47.15 -26.48 88.56
CA ASN A 442 47.36 -27.16 89.85
C ASN A 442 46.27 -28.22 90.15
N SER A 443 45.90 -29.01 89.14
CA SER A 443 44.86 -30.05 89.18
C SER A 443 43.39 -29.59 89.29
N ASN A 444 43.11 -28.28 89.21
CA ASN A 444 41.75 -27.71 89.17
C ASN A 444 41.35 -27.25 87.76
N ALA A 445 40.07 -27.38 87.41
CA ALA A 445 39.52 -26.94 86.13
C ALA A 445 38.95 -25.50 86.19
N TYR A 446 39.27 -24.69 85.19
CA TYR A 446 38.77 -23.32 85.04
C TYR A 446 38.34 -23.04 83.61
N GLN A 447 37.50 -22.03 83.43
CA GLN A 447 37.24 -21.44 82.12
C GLN A 447 37.84 -20.04 82.06
N ILE A 448 38.50 -19.74 80.94
CA ILE A 448 39.11 -18.44 80.65
C ILE A 448 38.43 -17.85 79.41
N THR A 449 37.99 -16.60 79.51
CA THR A 449 37.60 -15.78 78.35
C THR A 449 38.70 -14.77 78.05
N ALA A 450 39.17 -14.68 76.82
CA ALA A 450 40.20 -13.73 76.40
C ALA A 450 39.78 -12.96 75.14
N LEU A 451 40.17 -11.69 75.06
CA LEU A 451 39.93 -10.83 73.90
C LEU A 451 41.23 -10.25 73.36
N TYR A 452 41.31 -10.19 72.03
CA TYR A 452 42.31 -9.46 71.27
C TYR A 452 41.61 -8.38 70.45
N ASN A 453 42.14 -7.16 70.46
CA ASN A 453 41.71 -6.09 69.57
C ASN A 453 42.93 -5.28 69.12
N ALA A 454 43.15 -5.20 67.81
CA ALA A 454 44.29 -4.53 67.22
C ALA A 454 44.24 -3.01 67.55
N GLY A 455 45.19 -2.54 68.36
CA GLY A 455 45.45 -1.11 68.58
C GLY A 455 44.86 -0.48 69.85
N ILE A 456 44.14 -1.21 70.71
CA ILE A 456 43.55 -0.59 71.92
C ILE A 456 43.82 -1.38 73.23
N TYR A 457 43.62 -2.70 73.27
CA TYR A 457 43.76 -3.49 74.51
C TYR A 457 44.20 -4.95 74.25
N GLN A 458 45.10 -5.48 75.10
CA GLN A 458 45.50 -6.90 75.16
C GLN A 458 45.15 -7.54 76.54
N SER A 459 44.01 -7.22 77.14
CA SER A 459 43.60 -7.70 78.49
C SER A 459 42.10 -8.05 78.49
N VAL A 460 41.53 -8.99 79.25
CA VAL A 460 41.86 -9.71 80.49
C VAL A 460 41.30 -11.14 80.34
N GLY A 461 42.04 -12.16 80.78
CA GLY A 461 41.45 -13.48 81.05
C GLY A 461 40.54 -13.40 82.27
N THR A 462 39.22 -13.32 82.14
CA THR A 462 38.34 -13.45 83.31
C THR A 462 38.23 -14.92 83.70
N PHE A 463 38.62 -15.23 84.94
CA PHE A 463 38.51 -16.57 85.52
C PHE A 463 37.09 -16.80 86.02
N ALA A 464 36.47 -17.90 85.59
CA ALA A 464 35.38 -18.53 86.33
C ALA A 464 35.82 -19.97 86.65
N ARG A 465 35.79 -20.34 87.94
CA ARG A 465 36.05 -21.73 88.38
C ARG A 465 34.91 -22.61 87.88
N TYR A 466 35.24 -23.76 87.29
CA TYR A 466 34.26 -24.80 87.01
C TYR A 466 33.91 -25.46 88.36
N ILE A 467 32.71 -25.26 88.87
CA ILE A 467 32.23 -26.01 90.05
C ILE A 467 31.35 -27.15 89.53
N ASP A 468 31.93 -28.35 89.48
CA ASP A 468 31.20 -29.62 89.61
C ASP A 468 31.21 -30.12 91.08
N ALA A 469 31.49 -29.24 92.04
CA ALA A 469 31.47 -29.55 93.46
C ALA A 469 30.17 -29.09 94.11
N THR A 470 29.29 -30.04 94.42
CA THR A 470 28.19 -29.90 95.37
C THR A 470 28.69 -29.17 96.62
N TYR A 471 28.17 -27.95 96.86
CA TYR A 471 28.48 -27.03 97.96
C TYR A 471 29.90 -26.43 98.02
N ALA A 472 30.03 -25.19 97.52
CA ALA A 472 30.84 -24.17 98.17
C ALA A 472 29.91 -22.99 98.53
N PRO A 473 29.92 -22.48 99.77
CA PRO A 473 29.08 -21.37 100.19
C PRO A 473 29.43 -20.08 99.45
N GLU A 474 28.44 -19.21 99.25
CA GLU A 474 28.60 -17.84 98.73
C GLU A 474 29.77 -17.14 99.44
N GLY A 475 30.87 -16.88 98.71
CA GLY A 475 31.99 -16.12 99.26
C GLY A 475 33.38 -16.46 98.71
N ASP A 476 33.60 -17.62 98.08
CA ASP A 476 34.94 -18.06 97.66
C ASP A 476 35.26 -17.80 96.17
N TYR A 477 34.97 -16.59 95.70
CA TYR A 477 35.50 -16.05 94.42
C TYR A 477 36.82 -15.29 94.64
N GLY A 478 37.59 -15.70 95.64
CA GLY A 478 38.79 -15.02 96.11
C GLY A 478 40.03 -15.29 95.26
N SER A 479 40.09 -14.70 94.06
CA SER A 479 41.30 -14.12 93.43
C SER A 479 41.15 -14.04 91.90
N TYR A 480 40.69 -12.90 91.40
CA TYR A 480 40.92 -12.53 90.00
C TYR A 480 42.42 -12.24 89.83
N THR A 481 43.20 -13.21 89.38
CA THR A 481 44.56 -12.92 88.92
C THR A 481 44.47 -12.35 87.51
N THR A 482 45.05 -11.18 87.27
CA THR A 482 45.12 -10.66 85.89
C THR A 482 46.32 -11.29 85.20
N ILE A 483 46.08 -12.17 84.24
CA ILE A 483 47.14 -12.77 83.44
C ILE A 483 47.06 -12.23 82.03
N ARG A 484 48.21 -11.84 81.48
CA ARG A 484 48.33 -11.35 80.11
C ARG A 484 48.61 -12.53 79.18
N PRO A 485 47.65 -12.92 78.32
CA PRO A 485 47.91 -13.89 77.27
C PRO A 485 48.92 -13.35 76.26
N ILE A 486 49.67 -14.26 75.64
CA ILE A 486 50.55 -13.95 74.52
C ILE A 486 49.79 -14.24 73.24
N TRP A 487 49.65 -13.21 72.40
CA TRP A 487 49.00 -13.27 71.10
C TRP A 487 50.04 -13.15 69.98
N SER A 488 49.89 -13.96 68.94
CA SER A 488 50.56 -13.77 67.66
C SER A 488 49.50 -13.77 66.57
N VAL A 489 49.44 -12.72 65.76
CA VAL A 489 48.42 -12.58 64.71
C VAL A 489 49.11 -12.34 63.38
N SER A 490 48.72 -13.09 62.36
CA SER A 490 49.24 -13.00 61.01
C SER A 490 48.15 -13.20 59.97
N ASN A 491 48.48 -13.02 58.69
CA ASN A 491 47.51 -13.22 57.63
C ASN A 491 47.02 -14.67 57.58
N GLY A 492 45.72 -14.86 57.83
CA GLY A 492 45.07 -16.17 57.80
C GLY A 492 45.20 -16.99 59.09
N SER A 493 45.79 -16.47 60.17
CA SER A 493 45.99 -17.23 61.41
C SER A 493 46.17 -16.36 62.66
N PHE A 494 45.95 -16.96 63.83
CA PHE A 494 46.41 -16.42 65.11
C PHE A 494 46.88 -17.54 66.03
N SER A 495 47.71 -17.21 67.02
CA SER A 495 48.07 -18.07 68.14
C SER A 495 47.81 -17.38 69.47
N PHE A 496 47.42 -18.18 70.45
CA PHE A 496 47.06 -17.78 71.81
C PHE A 496 47.72 -18.73 72.80
N SER A 497 48.43 -18.18 73.79
CA SER A 497 49.04 -18.96 74.88
C SER A 497 48.98 -18.20 76.19
N VAL A 498 49.01 -18.95 77.29
CA VAL A 498 49.08 -18.41 78.66
C VAL A 498 50.11 -19.22 79.43
N THR A 499 51.18 -18.58 79.91
CA THR A 499 52.29 -19.26 80.58
C THR A 499 51.83 -20.01 81.83
N GLY A 500 52.11 -21.31 81.91
CA GLY A 500 51.75 -22.17 83.04
C GLY A 500 50.36 -22.80 82.95
N TYR A 501 49.68 -22.71 81.80
CA TYR A 501 48.34 -23.23 81.57
C TYR A 501 48.33 -24.24 80.43
N THR A 502 47.66 -25.35 80.65
CA THR A 502 47.34 -26.33 79.59
C THR A 502 45.84 -26.26 79.29
N PHE A 503 45.51 -25.97 78.03
CA PHE A 503 44.14 -25.90 77.52
C PHE A 503 43.61 -27.32 77.25
N ARG A 504 42.32 -27.56 77.51
CA ARG A 504 41.59 -28.82 77.27
C ARG A 504 40.44 -28.68 76.25
N GLY A 505 40.13 -27.45 75.86
CA GLY A 505 39.14 -27.11 74.83
C GLY A 505 39.21 -25.62 74.51
N VAL A 506 39.05 -25.25 73.25
CA VAL A 506 39.16 -23.85 72.79
C VAL A 506 38.06 -23.52 71.80
N LYS A 507 37.24 -22.51 72.13
CA LYS A 507 36.26 -21.89 71.24
C LYS A 507 36.74 -20.49 70.88
N TYR A 508 36.66 -20.12 69.61
CA TYR A 508 37.07 -18.78 69.19
C TYR A 508 36.10 -18.15 68.20
N TRP A 509 36.15 -16.82 68.14
CA TRP A 509 35.57 -15.98 67.11
C TRP A 509 36.62 -14.98 66.65
N ALA A 510 36.95 -14.99 65.37
CA ALA A 510 37.90 -14.08 64.75
C ALA A 510 37.16 -13.15 63.77
N TYR A 511 37.51 -11.87 63.76
CA TYR A 511 36.85 -10.80 63.00
C TYR A 511 37.91 -9.95 62.29
N GLU A 512 37.61 -9.52 61.06
CA GLU A 512 38.40 -8.57 60.28
C GLU A 512 38.03 -7.10 60.53
#